data_AF-A0A820SYB6-F1
#
_entry.id   AF-A0A820SYB6-F1
#
_cell.length_a   1.000
_cell.length_b   1.000
_cell.length_c   1.000
_cell.angle_alpha   90.00
_cell.angle_beta   90.00
_cell.angle_gamma   90.00
#
_symmetry.space_group_name_H-M   'P 1'
#
loop_
_entity.id
_entity.type
_entity.pdbx_description
1 polymer ?
#
loop_
_entity_poly.entity_id
_entity_poly.type
_entity_poly.pdbx_seq_one_letter_code
_entity_poly.pdbx_strand_id
1 'polypeptide(L)' 'MDRNPLLPLSIDTFSGIENSMINISFQSCTLTSQSLIAFTRLKNLERLKLQSNLLTKILPENLFSSMLKINCY' A
#
# COMPACT_ATOMS: atom_id res chain seq x y z
N MET A 1 -7.70 -7.10 -0.20
CA MET A 1 -8.30 -7.34 -1.52
C MET A 1 -7.27 -8.02 -2.38
N ASP A 2 -7.34 -9.34 -2.49
CA ASP A 2 -6.36 -10.11 -3.26
C ASP A 2 -6.96 -10.49 -4.62
N ARG A 3 -6.12 -10.59 -5.65
CA ARG A 3 -6.52 -10.94 -7.04
C ARG A 3 -7.54 -9.97 -7.65
N ASN A 4 -7.29 -8.67 -7.52
CA ASN A 4 -8.07 -7.62 -8.18
C ASN A 4 -7.16 -6.79 -9.09
N PRO A 5 -6.93 -7.24 -10.34
CA PRO A 5 -5.94 -6.65 -11.25
C PRO A 5 -6.33 -5.26 -11.80
N LEU A 6 -7.48 -4.71 -11.42
CA LEU A 6 -8.01 -3.45 -11.94
C LEU A 6 -8.23 -2.41 -10.83
N LEU A 7 -7.46 -2.44 -9.75
CA LEU A 7 -7.64 -1.47 -8.66
C LEU A 7 -6.74 -0.23 -8.85
N PRO A 8 -7.22 0.88 -9.44
CA PRO A 8 -6.47 2.12 -9.39
C PRO A 8 -6.43 2.62 -7.95
N LEU A 9 -5.25 2.56 -7.35
CA LEU A 9 -4.98 3.20 -6.07
C LEU A 9 -4.50 4.63 -6.32
N SER A 10 -5.24 5.59 -5.81
CA SER A 10 -4.87 7.00 -5.74
C SER A 10 -4.58 7.38 -4.29
N ILE A 11 -4.01 8.57 -4.08
CA ILE A 11 -3.72 9.09 -2.74
C ILE A 11 -4.98 9.22 -1.87
N ASP A 12 -6.17 9.25 -2.46
CA ASP A 12 -7.45 9.40 -1.74
C ASP A 12 -8.21 8.09 -1.57
N THR A 13 -7.71 6.96 -2.08
CA THR A 13 -8.42 5.66 -2.02
C THR A 13 -8.80 5.27 -0.59
N PHE A 14 -8.02 5.68 0.41
CA PHE A 14 -8.25 5.35 1.81
C PHE A 14 -8.66 6.56 2.67
N SER A 15 -9.24 7.59 2.04
CA SER A 15 -9.78 8.75 2.75
C SER A 15 -10.88 8.32 3.72
N GLY A 16 -10.80 8.78 4.97
CA GLY A 16 -11.75 8.44 6.04
C GLY A 16 -11.42 7.17 6.84
N ILE A 17 -10.41 6.40 6.44
CA ILE A 17 -9.96 5.19 7.16
C ILE A 17 -8.48 5.23 7.56
N GLU A 18 -7.86 6.41 7.51
CA GLU A 18 -6.42 6.63 7.74
C GLU A 18 -5.95 6.11 9.11
N ASN A 19 -6.84 6.13 10.10
CA ASN A 19 -6.54 5.76 11.48
C ASN A 19 -7.12 4.41 11.91
N SER A 20 -7.99 3.79 11.10
CA SER A 20 -8.65 2.52 11.46
C SER A 20 -7.97 1.29 10.85
N MET A 21 -7.23 1.47 9.75
CA MET A 21 -6.59 0.36 9.05
C MET A 21 -5.28 -0.05 9.72
N ILE A 22 -5.23 -1.31 10.18
CA ILE A 22 -4.05 -1.93 10.80
C ILE A 22 -3.37 -2.92 9.84
N ASN A 23 -4.16 -3.69 9.09
CA ASN A 23 -3.67 -4.74 8.21
C ASN A 23 -4.32 -4.64 6.84
N ILE A 24 -3.50 -4.62 5.79
CA ILE A 24 -3.95 -4.58 4.40
C ILE A 24 -3.22 -5.64 3.58
N SER A 25 -3.96 -6.28 2.68
CA SER A 25 -3.43 -7.20 1.68
C SER A 25 -3.91 -6.79 0.30
N PHE A 26 -2.97 -6.65 -0.63
CA PHE A 26 -3.22 -6.43 -2.06
C PHE A 26 -2.37 -7.39 -2.88
N GLN A 27 -2.43 -8.69 -2.58
CA GLN A 27 -1.63 -9.66 -3.32
C GLN A 27 -2.21 -9.86 -4.73
N SER A 28 -1.35 -9.99 -5.74
CA SER A 28 -1.79 -10.29 -7.13
C SER A 28 -2.77 -9.26 -7.72
N CYS A 29 -2.55 -7.97 -7.47
CA CYS A 29 -3.42 -6.88 -7.93
C CYS A 29 -2.78 -6.00 -9.01
N THR A 30 -1.68 -6.48 -9.63
CA THR A 30 -0.91 -5.77 -10.65
C THR A 30 -0.52 -4.33 -10.27
N LEU A 31 -0.33 -4.08 -8.96
CA LEU A 31 0.04 -2.76 -8.46
C LEU A 31 1.42 -2.36 -8.98
N THR A 32 1.58 -1.06 -9.26
CA THR A 32 2.87 -0.47 -9.62
C THR A 32 3.39 0.39 -8.48
N SER A 33 4.64 0.83 -8.53
CA SER A 33 5.21 1.71 -7.48
C SER A 33 4.43 3.01 -7.30
N GLN A 34 3.73 3.50 -8.33
CA GLN A 34 2.87 4.68 -8.24
C GLN A 34 1.66 4.44 -7.32
N SER A 35 1.09 3.23 -7.35
CA SER A 35 -0.06 2.84 -6.53
C SER A 35 0.24 2.88 -5.03
N LEU A 36 1.52 2.79 -4.66
CA LEU A 36 1.92 2.70 -3.26
C LEU A 36 1.76 4.01 -2.49
N ILE A 37 1.65 5.14 -3.19
CA ILE A 37 1.41 6.45 -2.56
C ILE A 37 0.11 6.47 -1.76
N ALA A 38 -0.89 5.66 -2.15
CA ALA A 38 -2.15 5.52 -1.44
C ALA A 38 -1.97 5.06 0.00
N PHE A 39 -1.01 4.16 0.26
CA PHE A 39 -0.80 3.58 1.58
C PHE A 39 -0.14 4.55 2.56
N THR A 40 0.53 5.59 2.08
CA THR A 40 1.27 6.56 2.92
C THR A 40 0.39 7.37 3.86
N ARG A 41 -0.93 7.41 3.61
CA ARG A 41 -1.90 8.06 4.50
C ARG A 41 -2.37 7.20 5.67
N LEU A 42 -2.10 5.89 5.64
CA LEU A 42 -2.60 4.94 6.63
C LEU A 42 -1.68 4.93 7.86
N LYS A 43 -1.91 5.88 8.78
CA LYS A 43 -1.03 6.18 9.92
C LYS A 43 -0.87 5.03 10.91
N ASN A 44 -1.87 4.18 11.01
CA ASN A 44 -1.88 3.03 11.93
C ASN A 44 -1.61 1.70 11.21
N LEU A 45 -1.22 1.71 9.94
CA LEU A 45 -0.95 0.48 9.21
C LEU A 45 0.31 -0.20 9.76
N GLU A 46 0.15 -1.45 10.15
CA GLU A 46 1.22 -2.29 10.69
C GLU A 46 1.64 -3.39 9.73
N ARG A 47 0.72 -3.87 8.88
CA ARG A 47 1.01 -4.95 7.93
C ARG A 47 0.48 -4.60 6.55
N LEU A 48 1.39 -4.62 5.57
CA LEU A 48 1.07 -4.43 4.16
C LEU A 48 1.65 -5.58 3.34
N LYS A 49 0.75 -6.37 2.73
CA LYS A 49 1.13 -7.50 1.87
C LYS A 49 1.02 -7.10 0.41
N LEU A 50 2.14 -7.14 -0.33
CA LEU A 50 2.25 -6.67 -1.71
C LEU A 50 2.90 -7.67 -2.67
N GLN A 51 3.24 -8.88 -2.22
CA GLN A 51 3.69 -9.97 -3.09
C GLN A 51 2.81 -10.18 -4.33
N SER A 52 3.46 -10.64 -5.40
CA SER A 52 2.85 -10.93 -6.71
C SER A 52 2.23 -9.71 -7.40
N ASN A 53 2.77 -8.51 -7.17
CA ASN A 53 2.44 -7.30 -7.93
C ASN A 53 3.53 -6.94 -8.96
N LEU A 54 3.30 -5.89 -9.75
CA LEU A 54 4.22 -5.38 -10.76
C LEU A 54 5.12 -4.28 -10.18
N LEU A 55 5.62 -4.50 -8.96
CA LEU A 55 6.56 -3.59 -8.28
C LEU A 55 7.95 -3.77 -8.88
N THR A 56 8.14 -3.29 -10.11
CA THR A 56 9.37 -3.44 -10.88
C THR A 56 10.28 -2.22 -10.80
N LYS A 57 9.79 -1.09 -10.26
CA LYS A 57 10.58 0.12 -10.02
C LYS A 57 11.15 0.12 -8.61
N ILE A 58 12.40 0.58 -8.52
CA ILE A 58 13.03 1.07 -7.29
C ILE A 58 12.00 1.92 -6.54
N LEU A 59 11.62 1.46 -5.35
CA LEU A 59 10.79 2.23 -4.46
C LEU A 59 11.63 3.39 -3.91
N PRO A 60 11.07 4.61 -3.79
CA PRO A 60 11.74 5.66 -3.05
C PRO A 60 12.11 5.12 -1.66
N GLU A 61 13.36 5.26 -1.26
CA GLU A 61 13.89 4.73 0.01
C GLU A 61 13.07 5.20 1.22
N ASN A 62 12.40 6.35 1.08
CA ASN A 62 11.61 7.00 2.12
C ASN A 62 10.10 6.96 1.87
N LEU A 63 9.59 6.09 0.98
CA LEU A 63 8.16 6.07 0.65
C LEU A 63 7.27 5.82 1.88
N PHE A 64 7.73 4.98 2.80
CA PHE A 64 7.00 4.64 4.02
C PHE A 64 7.66 5.19 5.30
N SER A 65 8.58 6.15 5.19
CA SER A 65 9.32 6.67 6.36
C SER A 65 8.41 7.36 7.39
N SER A 66 7.26 7.88 6.96
CA SER A 66 6.23 8.45 7.83
C SER A 66 5.38 7.38 8.55
N MET A 67 5.48 6.12 8.15
CA MET A 67 4.69 5.00 8.68
C MET A 67 5.51 4.21 9.69
N LEU A 68 5.60 4.71 10.93
CA LEU A 68 6.50 4.19 11.97
C LEU A 68 6.24 2.73 12.40
N LYS A 69 5.10 2.16 12.03
CA LYS A 69 4.66 0.82 12.50
C LYS A 69 4.64 -0.24 11.39
N ILE A 70 4.98 0.14 10.16
CA ILE A 70 4.71 -0.72 8.99
C ILE A 70 5.72 -1.85 8.85
N ASN A 71 5.20 -3.05 8.59
CA ASN A 71 5.96 -4.17 8.08
C ASN A 71 5.43 -4.54 6.69
N CYS A 72 6.31 -4.51 5.69
CA CYS A 72 5.99 -4.82 4.30
C CYS A 72 6.48 -6.23 3.96
N TYR A 73 5.60 -7.05 3.36
CA TYR A 73 5.88 -8.43 2.96
C TYR A 73 5.41 -8.73 1.53
#